data_AF-A0A5C7B4F4-F1
#
_entry.id   AF-A0A5C7B4F4-F1
#
_cell.length_a   1.000
_cell.length_b   1.000
_cell.length_c   1.000
_cell.angle_alpha   90.00
_cell.angle_beta   90.00
_cell.angle_gamma   90.00
#
_symmetry.space_group_name_H-M   'P 1'
#
loop_
_entity.id
_entity.type
_entity.pdbx_description
1 polymer ?
#
loop_
_entity_poly.entity_id
_entity_poly.type
_entity_poly.pdbx_seq_one_letter_code
_entity_poly.pdbx_strand_id
1 'polypeptide(L)'
;MKRIFLIVLLVLPSLSFCQSNDWLTSLDAAKRLALVQDKMVLMIWEEAAFVPLPVTLKDDNGKQVFIDDLFENQILINLLRDYFILVKVNEQEYEELFQAIKNKRSTTYINKFNDDSIKILDVNGIIVNSNKEPYREFLNLTKFIIKYDINTSFIKAELTSYRNQQNFETTLSLASKYIELAIFTIESARQDIITLSNIYLDEAQNHLLNDTIENKLAVIRKIELLKIKQQLILNRPRKVLRQLKRIDDIKADTANEELVAFLYVTAYRILKDEDNAAPWRSKVSLINLKKSNQIISNNN
;
A
#
# COMPACT_ATOMS: atom_id res chain seq x y z
N MET A 1 22.41 -66.10 24.14
CA MET A 1 22.88 -64.79 23.63
C MET A 1 21.97 -64.41 22.46
N LYS A 2 20.80 -63.80 22.72
CA LYS A 2 20.52 -62.36 22.50
C LYS A 2 21.07 -61.82 21.17
N ARG A 3 20.18 -61.60 20.20
CA ARG A 3 20.04 -60.33 19.46
C ARG A 3 18.71 -60.36 18.69
N ILE A 4 17.70 -59.84 19.39
CA ILE A 4 16.41 -59.41 18.86
C ILE A 4 16.69 -58.15 18.04
N PHE A 5 16.43 -58.17 16.73
CA PHE A 5 16.36 -56.93 15.96
C PHE A 5 15.01 -56.30 16.26
N LEU A 6 15.07 -55.20 17.01
CA LEU A 6 13.94 -54.38 17.41
C LEU A 6 13.42 -53.67 16.15
N ILE A 7 12.28 -54.12 15.64
CA ILE A 7 11.45 -53.34 14.72
C ILE A 7 10.93 -52.16 15.54
N VAL A 8 11.59 -51.01 15.43
CA VAL A 8 11.05 -49.75 15.94
C VAL A 8 9.94 -49.35 14.96
N LEU A 9 8.74 -49.80 15.29
CA LEU A 9 7.50 -49.25 14.79
C LEU A 9 7.45 -47.79 15.28
N LEU A 10 7.96 -46.87 14.47
CA LEU A 10 7.63 -45.45 14.60
C LEU A 10 6.13 -45.34 14.28
N VAL A 11 5.33 -45.50 15.32
CA VAL A 11 4.00 -44.91 15.41
C VAL A 11 4.24 -43.42 15.25
N LEU A 12 4.24 -42.95 14.00
CA LEU A 12 3.93 -41.56 13.74
C LEU A 12 2.57 -41.36 14.41
N PRO A 13 2.46 -40.56 15.49
CA PRO A 13 1.15 -40.07 15.82
C PRO A 13 0.68 -39.42 14.52
N SER A 14 -0.45 -39.87 13.98
CA SER A 14 -1.23 -39.07 13.07
C SER A 14 -1.41 -37.76 13.82
N LEU A 15 -0.52 -36.80 13.53
CA LEU A 15 -0.74 -35.42 13.83
C LEU A 15 -2.10 -35.20 13.22
N SER A 16 -3.12 -35.11 14.07
CA SER A 16 -4.33 -34.42 13.74
C SER A 16 -3.80 -33.14 13.12
N PHE A 17 -3.88 -33.02 11.80
CA PHE A 17 -3.77 -31.74 11.16
C PHE A 17 -4.80 -30.94 11.95
N CYS A 18 -4.30 -30.08 12.84
CA CYS A 18 -5.06 -28.96 13.35
C CYS A 18 -5.73 -28.43 12.10
N GLN A 19 -7.07 -28.50 12.01
CA GLN A 19 -7.77 -27.86 10.91
C GLN A 19 -7.24 -26.44 10.95
N SER A 20 -6.37 -26.11 9.99
CA SER A 20 -5.56 -24.91 10.12
C SER A 20 -6.56 -23.79 10.06
N ASN A 21 -6.84 -23.14 11.18
CA ASN A 21 -7.62 -21.92 11.21
C ASN A 21 -7.08 -21.05 10.08
N ASP A 22 -7.90 -20.82 9.05
CA ASP A 22 -7.38 -20.35 7.77
C ASP A 22 -6.86 -18.91 7.81
N TRP A 23 -7.21 -18.25 8.90
CA TRP A 23 -6.86 -16.91 9.27
C TRP A 23 -5.80 -16.98 10.36
N LEU A 24 -4.75 -16.18 10.22
CA LEU A 24 -3.85 -15.92 11.32
C LEU A 24 -4.60 -15.18 12.43
N THR A 25 -4.19 -15.36 13.68
CA THR A 25 -4.72 -14.59 14.82
C THR A 25 -3.76 -13.51 15.30
N SER A 26 -2.49 -13.57 14.88
CA SER A 26 -1.48 -12.56 15.22
C SER A 26 -1.26 -11.61 14.05
N LEU A 27 -1.58 -10.33 14.26
CA LEU A 27 -1.30 -9.28 13.29
C LEU A 27 0.20 -9.14 13.00
N ASP A 28 1.06 -9.33 14.00
CA ASP A 28 2.50 -9.28 13.81
C ASP A 28 3.02 -10.42 12.93
N ALA A 29 2.54 -11.65 13.15
CA ALA A 29 2.87 -12.78 12.28
C ALA A 29 2.38 -12.55 10.85
N ALA A 30 1.17 -12.01 10.67
CA ALA A 30 0.62 -11.67 9.37
C ALA A 30 1.47 -10.64 8.62
N LYS A 31 1.87 -9.56 9.31
CA LYS A 31 2.78 -8.54 8.76
C LYS A 31 4.13 -9.14 8.34
N ARG A 32 4.73 -10.05 9.12
CA ARG A 32 5.98 -10.75 8.74
C ARG A 32 5.81 -11.63 7.52
N LEU A 33 4.73 -12.39 7.46
CA LEU A 33 4.45 -13.24 6.32
C LEU A 33 4.19 -12.43 5.04
N ALA A 34 3.49 -11.30 5.17
CA ALA A 34 3.22 -10.36 4.09
C ALA A 34 4.51 -9.80 3.46
N LEU A 35 5.50 -9.45 4.30
CA LEU A 35 6.82 -9.01 3.82
C LEU A 35 7.56 -10.13 3.06
N VAL A 36 7.46 -11.37 3.53
CA VAL A 36 8.14 -12.52 2.91
C VAL A 36 7.51 -12.84 1.56
N GLN A 37 6.17 -12.87 1.50
CA GLN A 37 5.39 -13.26 0.32
C GLN A 37 5.08 -12.12 -0.65
N ASP A 38 5.52 -10.89 -0.37
CA ASP A 38 5.26 -9.71 -1.21
C ASP A 38 3.76 -9.42 -1.41
N LYS A 39 2.95 -9.70 -0.37
CA LYS A 39 1.48 -9.55 -0.38
C LYS A 39 1.01 -8.45 0.57
N MET A 40 -0.19 -7.96 0.34
CA MET A 40 -0.93 -7.14 1.30
C MET A 40 -1.61 -8.02 2.37
N VAL A 41 -1.99 -7.43 3.49
CA VAL A 41 -2.73 -8.12 4.55
C VAL A 41 -4.22 -7.79 4.43
N LEU A 42 -5.06 -8.81 4.46
CA LEU A 42 -6.50 -8.67 4.62
C LEU A 42 -6.82 -8.93 6.10
N MET A 43 -7.19 -7.86 6.79
CA MET A 43 -7.51 -7.86 8.21
C MET A 43 -9.00 -7.65 8.41
N ILE A 44 -9.57 -8.41 9.35
CA ILE A 44 -10.88 -8.16 9.95
C ILE A 44 -10.75 -8.20 11.47
N TRP A 45 -11.63 -7.49 12.16
CA TRP A 45 -11.88 -7.72 13.59
C TRP A 45 -12.53 -9.10 13.74
N GLU A 46 -12.17 -9.82 14.80
CA GLU A 46 -12.61 -11.21 15.01
C GLU A 46 -14.14 -11.30 15.14
N GLU A 47 -14.75 -10.39 15.89
CA GLU A 47 -16.20 -10.33 16.09
C GLU A 47 -16.95 -10.03 14.78
N ALA A 48 -16.37 -9.21 13.91
CA ALA A 48 -16.95 -8.90 12.60
C ALA A 48 -17.08 -10.16 11.71
N ALA A 49 -16.26 -11.19 11.95
CA ALA A 49 -16.32 -12.44 11.21
C ALA A 49 -17.52 -13.33 11.59
N PHE A 50 -18.25 -13.01 12.65
CA PHE A 50 -19.48 -13.73 13.04
C PHE A 50 -20.73 -13.21 12.31
N VAL A 51 -20.62 -12.08 11.61
CA VAL A 51 -21.71 -11.54 10.79
C VAL A 51 -21.49 -11.96 9.34
N PRO A 52 -22.47 -12.62 8.69
CA PRO A 52 -22.32 -13.04 7.31
C PRO A 52 -21.97 -11.88 6.39
N LEU A 53 -20.94 -12.06 5.57
CA LEU A 53 -20.55 -11.08 4.57
C LEU A 53 -20.91 -11.58 3.16
N PRO A 54 -22.06 -11.17 2.59
CA PRO A 54 -22.44 -11.57 1.25
C PRO A 54 -21.51 -10.96 0.21
N VAL A 55 -21.09 -11.79 -0.74
CA VAL A 55 -20.18 -11.39 -1.81
C VAL A 55 -20.66 -11.80 -3.19
N THR A 56 -20.16 -11.09 -4.19
CA THR A 56 -20.27 -11.49 -5.59
C THR A 56 -18.90 -11.66 -6.21
N LEU A 57 -18.76 -12.68 -7.07
CA LEU A 57 -17.56 -12.92 -7.87
C LEU A 57 -17.95 -13.22 -9.31
N LYS A 58 -17.02 -13.02 -10.25
CA LYS A 58 -17.14 -13.56 -11.60
C LYS A 58 -16.53 -14.96 -11.65
N ASP A 59 -17.25 -15.90 -12.24
CA ASP A 59 -16.69 -17.21 -12.60
C ASP A 59 -15.79 -17.11 -13.85
N ASP A 60 -15.22 -18.26 -14.25
CA ASP A 60 -14.33 -18.36 -15.42
C ASP A 60 -15.01 -17.97 -16.74
N ASN A 61 -16.34 -18.02 -16.80
CA ASN A 61 -17.14 -17.59 -17.94
C ASN A 61 -17.58 -16.12 -17.86
N GLY A 62 -17.14 -15.41 -16.82
CA GLY A 62 -17.48 -14.02 -16.55
C GLY A 62 -18.88 -13.80 -15.95
N LYS A 63 -19.60 -14.88 -15.61
CA LYS A 63 -20.93 -14.82 -14.99
C LYS A 63 -20.79 -14.45 -13.52
N GLN A 64 -21.66 -13.57 -13.04
CA GLN A 64 -21.68 -13.20 -11.64
C GLN A 64 -22.33 -14.30 -10.80
N VAL A 65 -21.60 -14.76 -9.78
CA VAL A 65 -22.02 -15.71 -8.76
C VAL A 65 -22.19 -14.96 -7.44
N PHE A 66 -23.24 -15.29 -6.69
CA PHE A 66 -23.54 -14.75 -5.38
C PHE A 66 -23.26 -15.82 -4.32
N ILE A 67 -22.64 -15.42 -3.21
CA ILE A 67 -22.33 -16.28 -2.07
C ILE A 67 -22.75 -15.53 -0.81
N ASP A 68 -23.56 -16.20 0.02
CA ASP A 68 -24.22 -15.60 1.19
C ASP A 68 -23.23 -15.16 2.27
N ASP A 69 -22.15 -15.93 2.45
CA ASP A 69 -21.14 -15.63 3.46
C ASP A 69 -19.73 -15.96 2.98
N LEU A 70 -18.87 -14.94 2.98
CA LEU A 70 -17.44 -15.08 2.72
C LEU A 70 -16.74 -15.97 3.76
N PHE A 71 -17.11 -15.83 5.04
CA PHE A 71 -16.34 -16.37 6.16
C PHE A 71 -16.58 -17.86 6.41
N GLU A 72 -17.70 -18.40 5.93
CA GLU A 72 -18.03 -19.83 5.97
C GLU A 72 -17.67 -20.57 4.67
N ASN A 73 -17.22 -19.85 3.63
CA ASN A 73 -16.91 -20.45 2.33
C ASN A 73 -15.41 -20.74 2.15
N GLN A 74 -15.02 -22.01 2.38
CA GLN A 74 -13.63 -22.46 2.25
C GLN A 74 -13.01 -22.19 0.88
N ILE A 75 -13.79 -22.29 -0.20
CA ILE A 75 -13.29 -22.07 -1.56
C ILE A 75 -12.88 -20.60 -1.71
N LEU A 76 -13.68 -19.66 -1.21
CA LEU A 76 -13.35 -18.24 -1.24
C LEU A 76 -12.18 -17.89 -0.31
N ILE A 77 -12.10 -18.51 0.86
CA ILE A 77 -10.97 -18.33 1.77
C ILE A 77 -9.67 -18.78 1.09
N ASN A 78 -9.68 -19.94 0.43
CA ASN A 78 -8.53 -20.43 -0.33
C ASN A 78 -8.16 -19.48 -1.48
N LEU A 79 -9.15 -18.99 -2.24
CA LEU A 79 -8.93 -17.99 -3.27
C LEU A 79 -8.28 -16.71 -2.70
N LEU A 80 -8.76 -16.21 -1.57
CA LEU A 80 -8.24 -14.99 -0.96
C LEU A 80 -6.79 -15.14 -0.49
N ARG A 81 -6.37 -16.34 -0.07
CA ARG A 81 -4.97 -16.62 0.32
C ARG A 81 -3.99 -16.48 -0.85
N ASP A 82 -4.45 -16.70 -2.08
CA ASP A 82 -3.59 -16.53 -3.26
C ASP A 82 -3.17 -15.06 -3.44
N TYR A 83 -3.99 -14.12 -2.96
CA TYR A 83 -3.80 -12.68 -3.13
C TYR A 83 -3.36 -11.96 -1.85
N PHE A 84 -3.77 -12.45 -0.67
CA PHE A 84 -3.60 -11.76 0.60
C PHE A 84 -3.07 -12.67 1.70
N ILE A 85 -2.47 -12.06 2.72
CA ILE A 85 -2.30 -12.70 4.03
C ILE A 85 -3.53 -12.42 4.87
N LEU A 86 -4.25 -13.47 5.30
CA LEU A 86 -5.51 -13.35 6.03
C LEU A 86 -5.27 -13.32 7.54
N VAL A 87 -5.86 -12.36 8.25
CA VAL A 87 -5.77 -12.26 9.71
C VAL A 87 -7.08 -11.79 10.34
N LYS A 88 -7.52 -12.49 11.40
CA LYS A 88 -8.57 -12.07 12.32
C LYS A 88 -7.88 -11.52 13.56
N VAL A 89 -8.13 -10.25 13.88
CA VAL A 89 -7.49 -9.58 15.02
C VAL A 89 -8.50 -9.49 16.15
N ASN A 90 -8.11 -9.96 17.32
CA ASN A 90 -8.97 -9.94 18.49
C ASN A 90 -9.18 -8.51 18.99
N GLU A 91 -10.40 -8.19 19.44
CA GLU A 91 -10.82 -6.88 19.93
C GLU A 91 -10.03 -6.43 21.16
N GLN A 92 -9.41 -7.36 21.91
CA GLN A 92 -8.49 -7.04 23.00
C GLN A 92 -7.26 -6.25 22.53
N GLU A 93 -6.83 -6.41 21.27
CA GLU A 93 -5.73 -5.64 20.68
C GLU A 93 -6.15 -4.21 20.29
N TYR A 94 -7.46 -3.89 20.32
CA TYR A 94 -7.98 -2.61 19.83
C TYR A 94 -7.34 -1.41 20.53
N GLU A 95 -7.25 -1.42 21.87
CA GLU A 95 -6.74 -0.26 22.61
C GLU A 95 -5.28 0.04 22.26
N GLU A 96 -4.43 -0.99 22.21
CA GLU A 96 -3.01 -0.84 21.84
C GLU A 96 -2.88 -0.29 20.41
N LEU A 97 -3.58 -0.89 19.46
CA LEU A 97 -3.56 -0.50 18.06
C LEU A 97 -4.12 0.92 17.86
N PHE A 98 -5.17 1.29 18.58
CA PHE A 98 -5.76 2.62 18.53
C PHE A 98 -4.81 3.68 19.08
N GLN A 99 -4.17 3.44 20.23
CA GLN A 99 -3.20 4.38 20.80
C GLN A 99 -2.01 4.60 19.86
N ALA A 100 -1.60 3.59 19.08
CA ALA A 100 -0.53 3.73 18.10
C ALA A 100 -0.84 4.74 16.98
N ILE A 101 -2.13 4.89 16.61
CA ILE A 101 -2.61 5.75 15.51
C ILE A 101 -3.30 7.04 15.97
N LYS A 102 -3.70 7.12 17.24
CA LYS A 102 -4.40 8.26 17.83
C LYS A 102 -3.62 9.56 17.62
N ASN A 103 -4.32 10.61 17.18
CA ASN A 103 -3.75 11.92 16.85
C ASN A 103 -2.69 11.93 15.73
N LYS A 104 -2.43 10.79 15.06
CA LYS A 104 -1.46 10.67 13.95
C LYS A 104 -2.13 10.40 12.60
N ARG A 105 -3.43 10.09 12.60
CA ARG A 105 -4.20 9.70 11.41
C ARG A 105 -5.46 10.55 11.26
N SER A 106 -5.96 10.67 10.04
CA SER A 106 -7.16 11.46 9.73
C SER A 106 -8.43 10.83 10.31
N THR A 107 -9.49 11.62 10.46
CA THR A 107 -10.81 11.12 10.90
C THR A 107 -11.31 9.98 10.02
N THR A 108 -11.15 10.08 8.71
CA THR A 108 -11.55 9.01 7.76
C THR A 108 -10.79 7.71 8.03
N TYR A 109 -9.49 7.79 8.30
CA TYR A 109 -8.68 6.61 8.66
C TYR A 109 -9.15 6.00 9.98
N ILE A 110 -9.39 6.84 11.00
CA ILE A 110 -9.86 6.38 12.31
C ILE A 110 -11.24 5.71 12.20
N ASN A 111 -12.16 6.28 11.42
CA ASN A 111 -13.47 5.69 11.18
C ASN A 111 -13.35 4.31 10.51
N LYS A 112 -12.46 4.17 9.51
CA LYS A 112 -12.17 2.87 8.88
C LYS A 112 -11.55 1.87 9.84
N PHE A 113 -10.65 2.32 10.72
CA PHE A 113 -10.05 1.47 11.75
C PHE A 113 -11.12 0.92 12.71
N ASN A 114 -12.07 1.76 13.11
CA ASN A 114 -13.10 1.42 14.07
C ASN A 114 -14.24 0.55 13.51
N ASP A 115 -14.49 0.57 12.20
CA ASP A 115 -15.62 -0.17 11.62
C ASP A 115 -15.38 -1.68 11.53
N ASP A 116 -16.44 -2.46 11.27
CA ASP A 116 -16.38 -3.93 11.13
C ASP A 116 -16.00 -4.41 9.72
N SER A 117 -15.72 -3.48 8.81
CA SER A 117 -15.48 -3.84 7.42
C SER A 117 -14.04 -4.31 7.19
N ILE A 118 -13.84 -5.07 6.10
CA ILE A 118 -12.51 -5.54 5.69
C ILE A 118 -11.53 -4.38 5.54
N LYS A 119 -10.36 -4.54 6.15
CA LYS A 119 -9.21 -3.64 6.05
C LYS A 119 -8.13 -4.30 5.21
N ILE A 120 -7.61 -3.55 4.23
CA ILE A 120 -6.39 -3.92 3.53
C ILE A 120 -5.26 -3.14 4.17
N LEU A 121 -4.30 -3.85 4.74
CA LEU A 121 -3.12 -3.26 5.34
C LEU A 121 -1.92 -3.47 4.42
N ASP A 122 -1.04 -2.49 4.43
CA ASP A 122 0.30 -2.68 3.93
C ASP A 122 1.12 -3.57 4.88
N VAL A 123 2.34 -3.92 4.47
CA VAL A 123 3.22 -4.82 5.21
C VAL A 123 3.57 -4.28 6.62
N ASN A 124 3.47 -2.98 6.85
CA ASN A 124 3.72 -2.37 8.17
C ASN A 124 2.45 -2.13 8.99
N GLY A 125 1.28 -2.56 8.48
CA GLY A 125 0.01 -2.49 9.19
C GLY A 125 -0.78 -1.20 8.96
N ILE A 126 -0.45 -0.39 7.96
CA ILE A 126 -1.20 0.82 7.64
C ILE A 126 -2.36 0.51 6.71
N ILE A 127 -3.57 0.96 7.07
CA ILE A 127 -4.78 0.75 6.28
C ILE A 127 -4.71 1.52 4.96
N VAL A 128 -4.80 0.79 3.85
CA VAL A 128 -4.77 1.30 2.48
C VAL A 128 -6.17 1.72 2.02
N ASN A 129 -7.19 0.92 2.32
CA ASN A 129 -8.57 1.17 1.89
C ASN A 129 -9.35 2.11 2.84
N SER A 130 -8.69 3.16 3.34
CA SER A 130 -9.24 4.09 4.34
C SER A 130 -10.35 5.00 3.82
N ASN A 131 -10.34 5.37 2.54
CA ASN A 131 -11.30 6.32 1.95
C ASN A 131 -12.65 5.70 1.55
N LYS A 132 -12.95 4.46 1.93
CA LYS A 132 -14.16 3.76 1.49
C LYS A 132 -15.20 3.68 2.59
N GLU A 133 -16.44 3.99 2.20
CA GLU A 133 -17.64 3.66 2.96
C GLU A 133 -17.73 2.13 3.18
N PRO A 134 -18.33 1.69 4.30
CA PRO A 134 -18.61 0.28 4.55
C PRO A 134 -19.45 -0.32 3.41
N TYR A 135 -19.26 -1.61 3.13
CA TYR A 135 -20.07 -2.31 2.12
C TYR A 135 -21.53 -2.32 2.58
N ARG A 136 -22.41 -1.61 1.86
CA ARG A 136 -23.80 -1.39 2.31
C ARG A 136 -24.76 -2.54 1.99
N GLU A 137 -24.44 -3.40 1.02
CA GLU A 137 -25.32 -4.50 0.59
C GLU A 137 -24.56 -5.80 0.32
N PHE A 138 -23.52 -5.77 -0.52
CA PHE A 138 -22.65 -6.93 -0.77
C PHE A 138 -21.29 -6.48 -1.33
N LEU A 139 -20.24 -7.26 -1.07
CA LEU A 139 -18.88 -6.99 -1.58
C LEU A 139 -18.69 -7.61 -2.97
N ASN A 140 -18.31 -6.81 -3.97
CA ASN A 140 -17.82 -7.35 -5.24
C ASN A 140 -16.36 -7.82 -5.07
N LEU A 141 -16.18 -9.11 -4.81
CA LEU A 141 -14.89 -9.72 -4.49
C LEU A 141 -13.90 -9.64 -5.65
N THR A 142 -14.36 -9.83 -6.88
CA THR A 142 -13.50 -9.72 -8.08
C THR A 142 -12.92 -8.31 -8.21
N LYS A 143 -13.74 -7.26 -8.09
CA LYS A 143 -13.26 -5.86 -8.12
C LYS A 143 -12.37 -5.55 -6.92
N PHE A 144 -12.65 -6.14 -5.76
CA PHE A 144 -11.87 -5.95 -4.56
C PHE A 144 -10.47 -6.54 -4.68
N ILE A 145 -10.35 -7.80 -5.12
CA ILE A 145 -9.08 -8.48 -5.38
C ILE A 145 -8.28 -7.71 -6.43
N ILE A 146 -8.85 -7.44 -7.60
CA ILE A 146 -8.16 -6.70 -8.68
C ILE A 146 -7.61 -5.36 -8.18
N LYS A 147 -8.34 -4.70 -7.27
CA LYS A 147 -7.93 -3.41 -6.70
C LYS A 147 -6.79 -3.53 -5.69
N TYR A 148 -6.79 -4.55 -4.83
CA TYR A 148 -5.90 -4.60 -3.68
C TYR A 148 -4.84 -5.71 -3.70
N ASP A 149 -4.87 -6.61 -4.69
CA ASP A 149 -3.80 -7.55 -5.01
C ASP A 149 -2.58 -6.79 -5.55
N ILE A 150 -1.88 -6.12 -4.64
CA ILE A 150 -0.73 -5.28 -4.95
C ILE A 150 0.50 -6.07 -4.54
N ASN A 151 1.26 -6.50 -5.54
CA ASN A 151 2.55 -7.12 -5.33
C ASN A 151 3.56 -6.09 -4.79
N THR A 152 4.06 -6.31 -3.57
CA THR A 152 4.95 -5.38 -2.87
C THR A 152 6.44 -5.61 -3.13
N SER A 153 6.81 -6.56 -4.00
CA SER A 153 8.21 -6.88 -4.31
C SER A 153 8.99 -5.67 -4.83
N PHE A 154 8.33 -4.78 -5.59
CA PHE A 154 8.90 -3.53 -6.10
C PHE A 154 9.36 -2.57 -5.01
N ILE A 155 8.78 -2.65 -3.81
CA ILE A 155 9.07 -1.77 -2.66
C ILE A 155 9.59 -2.55 -1.44
N LYS A 156 9.96 -3.82 -1.61
CA LYS A 156 10.32 -4.73 -0.51
C LYS A 156 11.51 -4.23 0.30
N ALA A 157 12.50 -3.64 -0.38
CA ALA A 157 13.69 -3.10 0.27
C ALA A 157 13.30 -1.98 1.26
N GLU A 158 12.48 -1.03 0.81
CA GLU A 158 12.04 0.11 1.61
C GLU A 158 11.09 -0.31 2.74
N LEU A 159 10.21 -1.28 2.49
CA LEU A 159 9.38 -1.89 3.54
C LEU A 159 10.24 -2.53 4.63
N THR A 160 11.29 -3.26 4.23
CA THR A 160 12.23 -3.91 5.16
C THR A 160 13.01 -2.87 5.96
N SER A 161 13.56 -1.85 5.29
CA SER A 161 14.32 -0.78 5.95
C SER A 161 13.47 -0.01 6.96
N TYR A 162 12.25 0.38 6.59
CA TYR A 162 11.33 1.08 7.51
C TYR A 162 10.96 0.21 8.71
N ARG A 163 10.68 -1.08 8.50
CA ARG A 163 10.39 -2.00 9.61
C ARG A 163 11.56 -2.13 10.57
N ASN A 164 12.77 -2.25 10.05
CA ASN A 164 13.98 -2.42 10.88
C ASN A 164 14.29 -1.15 11.67
N GLN A 165 14.07 0.03 11.08
CA GLN A 165 14.32 1.30 11.74
C GLN A 165 13.36 2.37 11.20
N GLN A 166 12.52 2.93 12.08
CA GLN A 166 11.61 4.02 11.73
C GLN A 166 12.28 5.36 12.04
N ASN A 167 12.88 5.97 11.01
CA ASN A 167 13.52 7.27 11.10
C ASN A 167 13.19 8.11 9.85
N PHE A 168 13.69 9.33 9.80
CA PHE A 168 13.42 10.22 8.67
C PHE A 168 13.72 9.59 7.29
N GLU A 169 14.90 8.99 7.13
CA GLU A 169 15.39 8.50 5.84
C GLU A 169 14.59 7.28 5.36
N THR A 170 14.38 6.30 6.23
CA THR A 170 13.65 5.07 5.89
C THR A 170 12.20 5.38 5.59
N THR A 171 11.57 6.26 6.37
CA THR A 171 10.19 6.70 6.18
C THR A 171 10.01 7.49 4.90
N LEU A 172 10.90 8.45 4.61
CA LEU A 172 10.85 9.21 3.35
C LEU A 172 11.07 8.31 2.13
N SER A 173 12.01 7.37 2.22
CA SER A 173 12.30 6.42 1.13
C SER A 173 11.07 5.57 0.81
N LEU A 174 10.43 5.00 1.83
CA LEU A 174 9.20 4.22 1.68
C LEU A 174 8.05 5.07 1.10
N ALA A 175 7.85 6.28 1.62
CA ALA A 175 6.84 7.20 1.11
C ALA A 175 7.04 7.50 -0.38
N SER A 176 8.28 7.83 -0.76
CA SER A 176 8.65 8.09 -2.16
C SER A 176 8.39 6.87 -3.04
N LYS A 177 8.71 5.67 -2.57
CA LYS A 177 8.47 4.43 -3.32
C LYS A 177 7.01 4.06 -3.48
N TYR A 178 6.16 4.32 -2.50
CA TYR A 178 4.71 4.20 -2.70
C TYR A 178 4.19 5.16 -3.78
N ILE A 179 4.74 6.37 -3.88
CA ILE A 179 4.41 7.30 -4.98
C ILE A 179 4.86 6.72 -6.33
N GLU A 180 6.01 6.03 -6.39
CA GLU A 180 6.45 5.35 -7.61
C GLU A 180 5.57 4.13 -7.95
N LEU A 181 5.20 3.33 -6.95
CA LEU A 181 4.31 2.18 -7.12
C LEU A 181 2.97 2.61 -7.71
N ALA A 182 2.42 3.75 -7.26
CA ALA A 182 1.18 4.32 -7.78
C ALA A 182 1.20 4.62 -9.29
N ILE A 183 2.38 4.77 -9.91
CA ILE A 183 2.51 4.92 -11.37
C ILE A 183 2.15 3.61 -12.08
N PHE A 184 2.40 2.46 -11.47
CA PHE A 184 2.19 1.14 -12.07
C PHE A 184 0.93 0.45 -11.53
N THR A 185 0.26 1.04 -10.55
CA THR A 185 -1.00 0.52 -10.03
C THR A 185 -2.17 0.89 -10.94
N ILE A 186 -3.16 0.00 -11.02
CA ILE A 186 -4.42 0.26 -11.72
C ILE A 186 -5.11 1.52 -11.19
N GLU A 187 -5.88 2.17 -12.06
CA GLU A 187 -6.53 3.46 -11.78
C GLU A 187 -7.37 3.44 -10.49
N SER A 188 -8.14 2.37 -10.28
CA SER A 188 -9.05 2.27 -9.14
C SER A 188 -8.33 2.24 -7.78
N ALA A 189 -7.07 1.83 -7.72
CA ALA A 189 -6.24 1.73 -6.51
C ALA A 189 -5.25 2.89 -6.32
N ARG A 190 -4.97 3.63 -7.39
CA ARG A 190 -3.98 4.70 -7.42
C ARG A 190 -4.15 5.74 -6.32
N GLN A 191 -5.40 6.17 -6.07
CA GLN A 191 -5.69 7.16 -5.04
C GLN A 191 -5.44 6.60 -3.63
N ASP A 192 -5.75 5.33 -3.38
CA ASP A 192 -5.54 4.69 -2.08
C ASP A 192 -4.03 4.55 -1.78
N ILE A 193 -3.23 4.19 -2.77
CA ILE A 193 -1.76 4.11 -2.65
C ILE A 193 -1.14 5.49 -2.46
N ILE A 194 -1.67 6.53 -3.12
CA ILE A 194 -1.25 7.91 -2.85
C ILE A 194 -1.60 8.33 -1.43
N THR A 195 -2.80 7.98 -0.93
CA THR A 195 -3.18 8.26 0.47
C THR A 195 -2.24 7.55 1.44
N LEU A 196 -1.91 6.28 1.20
CA LEU A 196 -0.90 5.54 1.98
C LEU A 196 0.47 6.24 1.95
N SER A 197 0.93 6.68 0.78
CA SER A 197 2.21 7.39 0.67
C SER A 197 2.23 8.70 1.47
N ASN A 198 1.10 9.40 1.56
CA ASN A 198 0.98 10.63 2.34
C ASN A 198 1.07 10.37 3.84
N ILE A 199 0.55 9.24 4.31
CA ILE A 199 0.70 8.82 5.72
C ILE A 199 2.19 8.72 6.07
N TYR A 200 3.00 8.10 5.21
CA TYR A 200 4.45 8.04 5.42
C TYR A 200 5.16 9.38 5.19
N LEU A 201 4.73 10.21 4.25
CA LEU A 201 5.31 11.56 4.09
C LEU A 201 5.09 12.41 5.34
N ASP A 202 3.90 12.37 5.92
CA ASP A 202 3.58 13.16 7.12
C ASP A 202 4.37 12.63 8.34
N GLU A 203 4.59 11.32 8.43
CA GLU A 203 5.48 10.72 9.42
C GLU A 203 6.95 11.13 9.23
N ALA A 204 7.46 11.15 8.00
CA ALA A 204 8.79 11.68 7.69
C ALA A 204 8.90 13.17 8.06
N GLN A 205 7.87 13.96 7.81
CA GLN A 205 7.84 15.37 8.22
C GLN A 205 7.90 15.52 9.75
N ASN A 206 7.28 14.62 10.52
CA ASN A 206 7.35 14.64 11.97
C ASN A 206 8.77 14.30 12.49
N HIS A 207 9.48 13.35 11.86
CA HIS A 207 10.88 13.10 12.21
C HIS A 207 11.78 14.33 11.96
N LEU A 208 11.55 15.05 10.86
CA LEU A 208 12.24 16.31 10.54
C LEU A 208 12.09 17.42 11.59
N LEU A 209 11.01 17.41 12.39
CA LEU A 209 10.82 18.38 13.46
C LEU A 209 11.76 18.11 14.65
N ASN A 210 12.14 16.84 14.83
CA ASN A 210 12.88 16.37 16.00
C ASN A 210 14.39 16.17 15.71
N ASP A 211 14.78 16.04 14.45
CA ASP A 211 16.17 15.75 14.05
C ASP A 211 16.94 17.01 13.58
N THR A 212 18.24 17.05 13.90
CA THR A 212 19.20 18.00 13.30
C THR A 212 19.65 17.50 11.93
N ILE A 213 18.86 17.79 10.89
CA ILE A 213 19.16 17.38 9.51
C ILE A 213 19.90 18.50 8.78
N GLU A 214 21.07 18.17 8.23
CA GLU A 214 21.80 19.04 7.33
C GLU A 214 20.98 19.28 6.05
N ASN A 215 21.01 20.50 5.50
CA ASN A 215 20.23 20.86 4.31
C ASN A 215 18.70 20.70 4.45
N LYS A 216 18.15 20.91 5.67
CA LYS A 216 16.72 20.84 5.99
C LYS A 216 15.80 21.51 4.95
N LEU A 217 16.20 22.65 4.38
CA LEU A 217 15.42 23.36 3.36
C LEU A 217 15.31 22.57 2.05
N ALA A 218 16.40 21.97 1.57
CA ALA A 218 16.39 21.14 0.36
C ALA A 218 15.50 19.90 0.55
N VAL A 219 15.52 19.34 1.76
CA VAL A 219 14.69 18.20 2.14
C VAL A 219 13.20 18.55 2.22
N ILE A 220 12.85 19.69 2.82
CA ILE A 220 11.46 20.19 2.85
C ILE A 220 10.95 20.39 1.42
N ARG A 221 11.77 20.99 0.55
CA ARG A 221 11.46 21.15 -0.88
C ARG A 221 11.24 19.81 -1.57
N LYS A 222 12.07 18.81 -1.30
CA LYS A 222 11.88 17.45 -1.84
C LYS A 222 10.50 16.87 -1.49
N ILE A 223 10.08 17.01 -0.22
CA ILE A 223 8.76 16.53 0.23
C ILE A 223 7.63 17.27 -0.49
N GLU A 224 7.74 18.59 -0.64
CA GLU A 224 6.76 19.38 -1.39
C GLU A 224 6.66 18.92 -2.85
N LEU A 225 7.80 18.70 -3.52
CA LEU A 225 7.85 18.21 -4.89
C LEU A 225 7.29 16.79 -5.03
N LEU A 226 7.48 15.91 -4.04
CA LEU A 226 6.85 14.59 -3.98
C LEU A 226 5.31 14.71 -3.87
N LYS A 227 4.80 15.63 -3.04
CA LYS A 227 3.35 15.93 -2.96
C LYS A 227 2.81 16.47 -4.29
N ILE A 228 3.60 17.26 -5.03
CA ILE A 228 3.25 17.72 -6.38
C ILE A 228 3.26 16.56 -7.39
N LYS A 229 4.23 15.64 -7.32
CA LYS A 229 4.32 14.45 -8.18
C LYS A 229 3.05 13.59 -8.13
N GLN A 230 2.44 13.46 -6.96
CA GLN A 230 1.16 12.76 -6.80
C GLN A 230 0.05 13.39 -7.66
N GLN A 231 0.04 14.71 -7.85
CA GLN A 231 -0.96 15.36 -8.71
C GLN A 231 -0.77 15.02 -10.19
N LEU A 232 0.46 14.77 -10.66
CA LEU A 232 0.70 14.26 -12.02
C LEU A 232 0.14 12.85 -12.20
N ILE A 233 0.39 11.98 -11.21
CA ILE A 233 -0.09 10.60 -11.20
C ILE A 233 -1.63 10.56 -11.22
N LEU A 234 -2.28 11.54 -10.59
CA LEU A 234 -3.74 11.74 -10.60
C LEU A 234 -4.26 12.55 -11.80
N ASN A 235 -3.48 12.69 -12.87
CA ASN A 235 -3.83 13.40 -14.10
C ASN A 235 -4.20 14.88 -13.91
N ARG A 236 -3.46 15.62 -13.08
CA ARG A 236 -3.69 17.06 -12.81
C ARG A 236 -2.50 17.94 -13.23
N PRO A 237 -2.05 17.89 -14.49
CA PRO A 237 -0.83 18.59 -14.95
C PRO A 237 -0.91 20.12 -14.80
N ARG A 238 -2.08 20.74 -15.02
CA ARG A 238 -2.23 22.20 -14.83
C ARG A 238 -2.06 22.61 -13.37
N LYS A 239 -2.54 21.79 -12.43
CA LYS A 239 -2.38 22.03 -10.99
C LYS A 239 -0.91 21.95 -10.60
N VAL A 240 -0.18 20.98 -11.16
CA VAL A 240 1.27 20.79 -10.98
C VAL A 240 2.03 22.04 -11.40
N LEU A 241 1.83 22.52 -12.64
CA LEU A 241 2.51 23.73 -13.14
C LEU A 241 2.21 24.95 -12.27
N ARG A 242 0.97 25.09 -11.80
CA ARG A 242 0.58 26.18 -10.89
C ARG A 242 1.26 26.07 -9.52
N GLN A 243 1.40 24.86 -8.97
CA GLN A 243 2.09 24.65 -7.70
C GLN A 243 3.59 24.93 -7.84
N LEU A 244 4.24 24.43 -8.90
CA LEU A 244 5.64 24.71 -9.18
C LEU A 244 5.92 26.21 -9.30
N LYS A 245 5.05 26.97 -9.99
CA LYS A 245 5.21 28.42 -10.14
C LYS A 245 5.16 29.19 -8.80
N ARG A 246 4.54 28.62 -7.77
CA ARG A 246 4.42 29.26 -6.44
C ARG A 246 5.63 29.01 -5.54
N ILE A 247 6.51 28.09 -5.92
CA ILE A 247 7.72 27.82 -5.16
C ILE A 247 8.80 28.76 -5.66
N ASP A 248 9.26 29.64 -4.78
CA ASP A 248 10.32 30.61 -5.08
C ASP A 248 11.61 29.89 -5.47
N ASP A 249 12.25 30.40 -6.52
CA ASP A 249 13.52 29.90 -7.08
C ASP A 249 13.56 28.41 -7.40
N ILE A 250 12.41 27.76 -7.64
CA ILE A 250 12.35 26.31 -7.87
C ILE A 250 13.20 25.87 -9.07
N LYS A 251 13.34 26.74 -10.08
CA LYS A 251 14.16 26.44 -11.27
C LYS A 251 15.66 26.44 -10.98
N ALA A 252 16.09 27.06 -9.88
CA ALA A 252 17.47 27.11 -9.41
C ALA A 252 17.75 26.10 -8.28
N ASP A 253 16.78 25.25 -7.93
CA ASP A 253 16.95 24.22 -6.90
C ASP A 253 17.81 23.06 -7.39
N THR A 254 19.13 23.21 -7.28
CA THR A 254 20.12 22.21 -7.71
C THR A 254 20.02 20.91 -6.91
N ALA A 255 19.57 20.97 -5.65
CA ALA A 255 19.44 19.78 -4.81
C ALA A 255 18.30 18.85 -5.25
N ASN A 256 17.29 19.38 -5.95
CA ASN A 256 16.14 18.63 -6.44
C ASN A 256 15.94 18.74 -7.96
N GLU A 257 16.98 19.13 -8.71
CA GLU A 257 16.89 19.46 -10.14
C GLU A 257 16.21 18.36 -10.97
N GLU A 258 16.59 17.09 -10.76
CA GLU A 258 16.01 15.97 -11.49
C GLU A 258 14.50 15.84 -11.24
N LEU A 259 14.05 16.01 -10.00
CA LEU A 259 12.64 15.92 -9.65
C LEU A 259 11.86 17.10 -10.22
N VAL A 260 12.41 18.31 -10.15
CA VAL A 260 11.81 19.51 -10.78
C VAL A 260 11.68 19.31 -12.29
N ALA A 261 12.74 18.86 -12.96
CA ALA A 261 12.73 18.59 -14.39
C ALA A 261 11.70 17.51 -14.75
N PHE A 262 11.65 16.41 -13.99
CA PHE A 262 10.66 15.36 -14.18
C PHE A 262 9.23 15.90 -14.11
N LEU A 263 8.94 16.77 -13.14
CA LEU A 263 7.60 17.35 -12.97
C LEU A 263 7.22 18.24 -14.16
N TYR A 264 8.13 19.12 -14.61
CA TYR A 264 7.88 19.99 -15.76
C TYR A 264 7.72 19.19 -17.05
N VAL A 265 8.69 18.32 -17.39
CA VAL A 265 8.62 17.49 -18.61
C VAL A 265 7.31 16.72 -18.66
N THR A 266 6.95 16.05 -17.57
CA THR A 266 5.76 15.19 -17.55
C THR A 266 4.48 16.02 -17.64
N ALA A 267 4.38 17.14 -16.91
CA ALA A 267 3.22 18.01 -16.97
C ALA A 267 2.97 18.55 -18.39
N TYR A 268 4.01 19.07 -19.03
CA TYR A 268 3.91 19.63 -20.38
C TYR A 268 3.60 18.56 -21.42
N ARG A 269 4.20 17.36 -21.32
CA ARG A 269 3.92 16.26 -22.24
C ARG A 269 2.49 15.71 -22.12
N ILE A 270 1.93 15.64 -20.91
CA ILE A 270 0.48 15.32 -20.74
C ILE A 270 -0.38 16.39 -21.45
N LEU A 271 0.04 17.66 -21.39
CA LEU A 271 -0.63 18.77 -22.06
C LEU A 271 -0.31 18.88 -23.56
N LYS A 272 0.52 17.98 -24.11
CA LYS A 272 1.01 18.00 -25.51
C LYS A 272 1.76 19.29 -25.88
N ASP A 273 2.41 19.92 -24.91
CA ASP A 273 3.19 21.16 -25.05
C ASP A 273 4.68 20.82 -25.14
N GLU A 274 5.13 20.45 -26.33
CA GLU A 274 6.50 19.97 -26.54
C GLU A 274 7.56 21.07 -26.46
N ASP A 275 7.19 22.30 -26.82
CA ASP A 275 8.08 23.47 -26.77
C ASP A 275 8.50 23.77 -25.33
N ASN A 276 7.56 23.75 -24.39
CA ASN A 276 7.86 23.94 -22.98
C ASN A 276 8.45 22.70 -22.30
N ALA A 277 8.26 21.49 -22.86
CA ALA A 277 8.88 20.28 -22.35
C ALA A 277 10.37 20.18 -22.72
N ALA A 278 10.76 20.62 -23.92
CA ALA A 278 12.08 20.42 -24.49
C ALA A 278 13.26 20.88 -23.58
N PRO A 279 13.22 22.07 -22.93
CA PRO A 279 14.32 22.55 -22.09
C PRO A 279 14.62 21.67 -20.88
N TRP A 280 13.66 20.87 -20.45
CA TRP A 280 13.76 20.05 -19.24
C TRP A 280 14.17 18.60 -19.53
N ARG A 281 14.02 18.13 -20.77
CA ARG A 281 14.22 16.71 -21.14
C ARG A 281 15.62 16.19 -20.85
N SER A 282 16.65 16.99 -21.12
CA SER A 282 18.06 16.61 -20.90
C SER A 282 18.41 16.43 -19.42
N LYS A 283 17.59 16.98 -18.51
CA LYS A 283 17.77 16.92 -17.05
C LYS A 283 17.05 15.74 -16.40
N VAL A 284 16.35 14.92 -17.18
CA VAL A 284 15.60 13.76 -16.68
C VAL A 284 16.30 12.48 -17.09
N SER A 285 16.61 11.61 -16.14
CA SER A 285 17.19 10.30 -16.44
C SER A 285 16.26 9.44 -17.31
N LEU A 286 16.84 8.49 -18.05
CA LEU A 286 16.07 7.57 -18.90
C LEU A 286 15.01 6.78 -18.12
N ILE A 287 15.31 6.40 -16.88
CA ILE A 287 14.37 5.70 -15.98
C ILE A 287 13.18 6.62 -15.68
N ASN A 288 13.42 7.88 -15.36
CA ASN A 288 12.37 8.85 -15.09
C ASN A 288 11.58 9.22 -16.35
N LEU A 289 12.20 9.23 -17.54
CA LEU A 289 11.47 9.36 -18.80
C LEU A 289 10.52 8.17 -19.06
N LYS A 290 10.94 6.94 -18.74
CA LYS A 290 10.06 5.76 -18.81
C LYS A 290 8.87 5.88 -17.85
N LYS A 291 9.11 6.32 -16.61
CA LYS A 291 8.03 6.61 -15.64
C LYS A 291 7.09 7.70 -16.15
N SER A 292 7.63 8.77 -16.75
CA SER A 292 6.85 9.84 -17.37
C SER A 292 5.93 9.30 -18.48
N ASN A 293 6.46 8.45 -19.36
CA ASN A 293 5.67 7.79 -20.40
C ASN A 293 4.57 6.91 -19.82
N GLN A 294 4.84 6.17 -18.76
CA GLN A 294 3.82 5.36 -18.08
C GLN A 294 2.69 6.23 -17.52
N ILE A 295 3.02 7.35 -16.86
CA ILE A 295 2.01 8.30 -16.36
C ILE A 295 1.14 8.82 -17.52
N ILE A 296 1.76 9.19 -18.65
CA ILE A 296 1.03 9.66 -19.84
C ILE A 296 0.12 8.55 -20.37
N SER A 297 0.62 7.32 -20.50
CA SER A 297 -0.16 6.17 -20.98
C SER A 297 -1.33 5.83 -20.07
N ASN A 298 -1.19 6.00 -18.77
CA ASN A 298 -2.26 5.73 -17.80
C ASN A 298 -3.38 6.78 -17.82
N ASN A 299 -3.16 7.92 -18.48
CA ASN A 299 -4.02 9.10 -18.47
C ASN A 299 -4.63 9.42 -19.84
N ASN A 300 -4.27 8.66 -20.87
CA ASN A 300 -4.84 8.69 -22.22
C ASN A 300 -5.78 7.50 -22.41
#